data_AF-A0A9E3DAH2-F1
#
_entry.id   AF-A0A9E3DAH2-F1
#
_cell.length_a   1.000
_cell.length_b   1.000
_cell.length_c   1.000
_cell.angle_alpha   90.00
_cell.angle_beta   90.00
_cell.angle_gamma   90.00
#
_symmetry.space_group_name_H-M   'P 1'
#
loop_
_entity.id
_entity.type
_entity.pdbx_description
1 polymer ?
#
loop_
_entity_poly.entity_id
_entity_poly.type
_entity_poly.pdbx_seq_one_letter_code
_entity_poly.pdbx_strand_id
1 'polypeptide(L)'
;KAFDMVFAEALWAELHDKGVDVLGLILGKTNTPALRELEYSRGQIGSPDEVPAGADAVEDVITEAFENLENGPTLMVGDTMRAAAQFLTSLSRNQAVEVFAQAAAAAMGPDD
;
A
#
# COMPACT_ATOMS: atom_id res chain seq x y z
N LYS A 1 3.81 -9.24 2.21
CA LYS A 1 2.66 -8.33 2.43
C LYS A 1 1.76 -8.81 3.57
N ALA A 2 0.94 -9.86 3.41
CA ALA A 2 0.00 -10.27 4.47
C ALA A 2 0.70 -10.79 5.75
N PHE A 3 1.79 -11.56 5.59
CA PHE A 3 2.60 -12.00 6.73
C PHE A 3 3.18 -10.81 7.52
N ASP A 4 3.81 -9.86 6.82
CA ASP A 4 4.46 -8.70 7.43
C ASP A 4 3.47 -7.83 8.20
N MET A 5 2.24 -7.67 7.67
CA MET A 5 1.14 -6.97 8.34
C MET A 5 0.80 -7.63 9.67
N VAL A 6 0.49 -8.94 9.66
CA VAL A 6 0.13 -9.67 10.89
C VAL A 6 1.29 -9.69 11.88
N PHE A 7 2.54 -9.78 11.38
CA PHE A 7 3.73 -9.73 12.22
C PHE A 7 3.90 -8.36 12.89
N ALA A 8 3.71 -7.26 12.16
CA ALA A 8 3.75 -5.91 12.72
C ALA A 8 2.65 -5.69 13.77
N GLU A 9 1.43 -6.17 13.51
CA GLU A 9 0.32 -6.10 14.47
C GLU A 9 0.60 -6.88 15.77
N ALA A 10 1.22 -8.06 15.65
CA ALA A 10 1.64 -8.84 16.80
C ALA A 10 2.73 -8.11 17.61
N LEU A 11 3.74 -7.56 16.94
CA LEU A 11 4.80 -6.78 17.59
C LEU A 11 4.24 -5.55 18.31
N TRP A 12 3.32 -4.81 17.68
CA TRP A 12 2.62 -3.70 18.32
C TRP A 12 1.91 -4.16 19.60
N ALA A 13 1.13 -5.23 19.54
CA ALA A 13 0.40 -5.75 20.69
C ALA A 13 1.31 -6.22 21.84
N GLU A 14 2.49 -6.77 21.53
CA GLU A 14 3.43 -7.29 22.53
C GLU A 14 4.35 -6.22 23.14
N LEU A 15 4.57 -5.10 22.43
CA LEU A 15 5.61 -4.12 22.75
C LEU A 15 5.10 -2.73 23.11
N HIS A 16 3.86 -2.37 22.74
CA HIS A 16 3.29 -1.04 23.00
C HIS A 16 3.34 -0.67 24.50
N ASP A 17 2.90 -1.57 25.39
CA ASP A 17 2.94 -1.35 26.86
C ASP A 17 4.36 -1.31 27.45
N LYS A 18 5.38 -1.58 26.63
CA LYS A 18 6.81 -1.53 27.01
C LYS A 18 7.50 -0.26 26.50
N GLY A 19 6.74 0.69 25.95
CA GLY A 19 7.28 1.95 25.42
C GLY A 19 8.02 1.80 24.09
N VAL A 20 7.63 0.81 23.27
CA VAL A 20 8.15 0.62 21.92
C VAL A 20 6.99 0.71 20.93
N ASP A 21 7.05 1.70 20.05
CA ASP A 21 6.04 1.91 19.01
C ASP A 21 6.36 1.11 17.75
N VAL A 22 5.33 0.46 17.21
CA VAL A 22 5.43 -0.38 16.01
C VAL A 22 4.27 -0.03 15.09
N LEU A 23 4.57 0.26 13.83
CA LEU A 23 3.56 0.57 12.82
C LEU A 23 3.83 -0.22 11.54
N GLY A 24 2.83 -0.97 11.08
CA GLY A 24 2.78 -1.59 9.76
C GLY A 24 2.21 -0.63 8.71
N LEU A 25 2.98 -0.31 7.67
CA LEU A 25 2.53 0.55 6.57
C LEU A 25 2.03 -0.28 5.39
N ILE A 26 0.79 -0.05 4.99
CA ILE A 26 0.20 -0.61 3.77
C ILE A 26 0.20 0.46 2.70
N LEU A 27 1.13 0.30 1.74
CA LEU A 27 1.42 1.27 0.71
C LEU A 27 0.70 0.97 -0.62
N GLY A 28 0.25 2.04 -1.28
CA GLY A 28 -0.11 2.04 -2.69
C GLY A 28 1.13 2.11 -3.60
N LYS A 29 1.00 2.77 -4.76
CA LYS A 29 2.18 3.12 -5.57
C LYS A 29 2.96 4.21 -4.82
N THR A 30 4.26 4.01 -4.61
CA THR A 30 5.14 5.03 -4.01
C THR A 30 6.24 5.38 -5.01
N ASN A 31 6.48 6.67 -5.21
CA ASN A 31 7.42 7.19 -6.21
C ASN A 31 8.89 6.88 -5.85
N THR A 32 9.29 5.64 -6.11
CA THR A 32 10.65 5.14 -5.92
C THR A 32 11.37 4.99 -7.27
N PRO A 33 12.71 5.06 -7.32
CA PRO A 33 13.45 4.77 -8.54
C PRO A 33 13.11 3.40 -9.14
N ALA A 34 12.92 2.37 -8.29
CA ALA A 34 12.54 1.04 -8.72
C ALA A 34 11.15 0.99 -9.36
N LEU A 35 10.17 1.74 -8.82
CA LEU A 35 8.85 1.84 -9.44
C LEU A 35 8.93 2.55 -10.79
N ARG A 36 9.68 3.66 -10.90
CA ARG A 36 9.85 4.38 -12.17
C ARG A 36 10.47 3.49 -13.25
N GLU A 37 11.53 2.76 -12.90
CA GLU A 37 12.16 1.81 -13.82
C GLU A 37 11.17 0.72 -14.27
N LEU A 38 10.40 0.14 -13.35
CA LEU A 38 9.39 -0.87 -13.66
C LEU A 38 8.31 -0.33 -14.60
N GLU A 39 7.75 0.85 -14.30
CA GLU A 39 6.67 1.46 -15.09
C GLU A 39 7.18 1.89 -16.48
N TYR A 40 8.42 2.38 -16.59
CA TYR A 40 9.06 2.68 -17.86
C TYR A 40 9.26 1.40 -18.70
N SER A 41 9.76 0.32 -18.09
CA SER A 41 9.93 -0.98 -18.78
C SER A 41 8.60 -1.57 -19.29
N ARG A 42 7.48 -1.17 -18.68
CA ARG A 42 6.11 -1.56 -19.07
C ARG A 42 5.42 -0.55 -20.02
N GLY A 43 6.14 0.49 -20.44
CA GLY A 43 5.62 1.54 -21.32
C GLY A 43 4.53 2.42 -20.68
N GLN A 44 4.42 2.43 -19.36
CA GLN A 44 3.39 3.20 -18.63
C GLN A 44 3.79 4.67 -18.43
N ILE A 45 5.09 4.97 -18.49
CA ILE A 45 5.65 6.33 -18.46
C ILE A 45 6.68 6.49 -19.59
N GLY A 46 6.92 7.74 -20.00
CA GLY A 46 7.80 8.07 -21.12
C GLY A 46 9.29 8.08 -20.77
N SER A 47 9.65 8.18 -19.48
CA SER A 47 11.05 8.08 -19.03
C SER A 47 11.16 7.65 -17.56
N PRO A 48 12.34 7.16 -17.12
CA PRO A 48 12.62 6.86 -15.70
C PRO A 48 12.62 8.09 -14.76
N ASP A 49 12.56 9.30 -15.30
CA ASP A 49 12.47 10.56 -14.53
C ASP A 49 11.01 11.00 -14.30
N GLU A 50 10.06 10.41 -15.03
CA GLU A 50 8.64 10.73 -14.92
C GLU A 50 8.02 10.07 -13.67
N VAL A 51 7.16 10.81 -12.97
CA VAL A 51 6.44 10.29 -11.80
C VAL A 51 5.25 9.45 -12.28
N PRO A 52 5.15 8.16 -11.89
CA PRO A 52 4.02 7.32 -12.27
C PRO A 52 2.71 7.88 -11.74
N ALA A 53 1.66 7.83 -12.55
CA ALA A 53 0.35 8.30 -12.16
C ALA A 53 -0.16 7.59 -10.90
N GLY A 54 -0.66 8.38 -9.93
CA GLY A 54 -1.17 7.87 -8.65
C GLY A 54 -0.10 7.34 -7.70
N ALA A 55 1.19 7.63 -7.93
CA ALA A 55 2.25 7.33 -6.98
C ALA A 55 2.42 8.46 -5.95
N ASP A 56 2.37 8.12 -4.67
CA ASP A 56 2.61 9.05 -3.57
C ASP A 56 4.10 9.38 -3.44
N ALA A 57 4.43 10.61 -3.02
CA ALA A 57 5.81 10.99 -2.72
C ALA A 57 6.30 10.25 -1.46
N VAL A 58 7.60 9.92 -1.44
CA VAL A 58 8.20 9.19 -0.31
C VAL A 58 8.14 10.01 0.96
N GLU A 59 8.35 11.32 0.85
CA GLU A 59 8.32 12.27 1.96
C GLU A 59 6.92 12.34 2.60
N ASP A 60 5.87 12.30 1.79
CA ASP A 60 4.49 12.32 2.27
C ASP A 60 4.15 11.01 3.01
N VAL A 61 4.56 9.87 2.45
CA VAL A 61 4.40 8.54 3.11
C VAL A 61 5.09 8.51 4.48
N ILE A 62 6.31 9.06 4.58
CA ILE A 62 7.06 9.09 5.83
C ILE A 62 6.40 10.05 6.83
N THR A 63 5.96 11.21 6.37
CA THR A 63 5.29 12.21 7.21
C THR A 63 4.02 11.60 7.82
N GLU A 64 3.16 11.00 6.99
CA GLU A 64 1.92 10.36 7.46
C GLU A 64 2.20 9.23 8.45
N ALA A 65 3.26 8.44 8.21
CA ALA A 65 3.67 7.36 9.11
C ALA A 65 4.05 7.88 10.51
N PHE A 66 4.83 8.96 10.59
CA PHE A 66 5.21 9.54 11.89
C PHE A 66 4.04 10.22 12.59
N GLU A 67 3.16 10.90 11.85
CA GLU A 67 1.93 11.50 12.40
C GLU A 67 0.97 10.47 13.00
N ASN A 68 1.08 9.20 12.59
CA ASN A 68 0.19 8.10 13.01
C ASN A 68 0.91 6.97 13.75
N LEU A 69 2.15 7.18 14.19
CA LEU A 69 2.98 6.13 14.81
C LEU A 69 2.31 5.48 16.03
N GLU A 70 1.54 6.26 16.80
CA GLU A 70 0.82 5.81 18.00
C GLU A 70 -0.66 5.48 17.76
N ASN A 71 -1.18 5.69 16.53
CA ASN A 71 -2.61 5.59 16.22
C ASN A 71 -3.09 4.17 15.87
N GLY A 72 -2.39 3.16 16.40
CA GLY A 72 -2.67 1.75 16.20
C GLY A 72 -1.62 1.03 15.34
N PRO A 73 -1.82 -0.28 15.11
CA PRO A 73 -0.75 -1.14 14.59
C PRO A 73 -0.56 -1.08 13.07
N THR A 74 -1.57 -0.61 12.33
CA THR A 74 -1.58 -0.64 10.86
C THR A 74 -2.13 0.66 10.30
N LEU A 75 -1.38 1.26 9.37
CA LEU A 75 -1.79 2.45 8.61
C LEU A 75 -1.93 2.12 7.12
N MET A 76 -3.11 2.41 6.58
CA MET A 76 -3.35 2.49 5.13
C MET A 76 -2.91 3.87 4.66
N VAL A 77 -1.76 3.95 3.98
CA VAL A 77 -1.15 5.24 3.62
C VAL A 77 -1.82 5.82 2.38
N GLY A 78 -2.18 7.11 2.45
CA GLY A 78 -2.86 7.84 1.39
C GLY A 78 -4.38 7.61 1.34
N ASP A 79 -5.10 8.66 0.95
CA ASP A 79 -6.58 8.68 0.93
C ASP A 79 -7.19 7.64 0.00
N THR A 80 -6.55 7.41 -1.15
CA THR A 80 -7.00 6.39 -2.11
C THR A 80 -6.95 4.99 -1.49
N MET A 81 -5.90 4.67 -0.73
CA MET A 81 -5.79 3.36 -0.07
C MET A 81 -6.82 3.22 1.05
N ARG A 82 -7.03 4.29 1.83
CA ARG A 82 -8.05 4.32 2.88
C ARG A 82 -9.46 4.12 2.32
N ALA A 83 -9.79 4.80 1.23
CA ALA A 83 -11.07 4.65 0.54
C ALA A 83 -11.23 3.24 -0.05
N ALA A 84 -10.19 2.68 -0.67
CA ALA A 84 -10.19 1.31 -1.17
C ALA A 84 -10.41 0.29 -0.05
N ALA A 85 -9.76 0.47 1.11
CA ALA A 85 -9.95 -0.39 2.27
C ALA A 85 -11.39 -0.32 2.79
N GLN A 86 -11.97 0.88 2.92
CA GLN A 86 -13.37 1.07 3.34
C GLN A 86 -14.36 0.44 2.35
N PHE A 87 -14.10 0.55 1.05
CA PHE A 87 -14.90 -0.14 0.05
C PHE A 87 -14.83 -1.66 0.22
N LEU A 88 -13.63 -2.21 0.38
CA LEU A 88 -13.42 -3.66 0.53
C LEU A 88 -14.06 -4.23 1.80
N THR A 89 -14.05 -3.48 2.90
CA THR A 89 -14.72 -3.92 4.14
C THR A 89 -16.25 -3.91 4.04
N SER A 90 -16.81 -3.19 3.07
CA SER A 90 -18.25 -3.22 2.78
C SER A 90 -18.70 -4.47 2.02
N LEU A 91 -17.76 -5.23 1.45
CA LEU A 91 -18.03 -6.42 0.65
C LEU A 91 -17.95 -7.71 1.47
N SER A 92 -18.65 -8.75 1.00
CA SER A 92 -18.34 -10.11 1.46
C SER A 92 -16.94 -10.54 0.97
N ARG A 93 -16.32 -11.51 1.66
CA ARG A 93 -15.00 -12.01 1.25
C ARG A 93 -14.97 -12.53 -0.19
N ASN A 94 -16.03 -13.20 -0.64
CA ASN A 94 -16.09 -13.72 -2.01
C ASN A 94 -16.09 -12.58 -3.04
N GLN A 95 -16.89 -11.53 -2.79
CA GLN A 95 -16.92 -10.35 -3.64
C GLN A 95 -15.59 -9.60 -3.65
N ALA A 96 -14.94 -9.45 -2.48
CA ALA A 96 -13.62 -8.83 -2.40
C ALA A 96 -12.58 -9.61 -3.23
N VAL A 97 -12.59 -10.95 -3.14
CA VAL A 97 -11.69 -11.81 -3.94
C VAL A 97 -11.95 -11.67 -5.44
N GLU A 98 -13.21 -11.62 -5.87
CA GLU A 98 -13.57 -11.39 -7.28
C GLU A 98 -13.07 -10.04 -7.78
N VAL A 99 -13.24 -8.96 -7.00
CA VAL A 99 -12.73 -7.63 -7.33
C VAL A 99 -11.21 -7.65 -7.49
N PHE A 100 -10.48 -8.29 -6.57
CA PHE A 100 -9.02 -8.41 -6.66
C PHE A 100 -8.56 -9.24 -7.86
N ALA A 101 -9.27 -10.33 -8.18
CA ALA A 101 -8.96 -11.16 -9.35
C ALA A 101 -9.12 -10.36 -10.65
N GLN A 102 -10.20 -9.59 -10.77
CA GLN A 102 -10.44 -8.72 -11.93
C GLN A 102 -9.38 -7.62 -12.05
N ALA A 103 -9.04 -6.96 -10.93
CA ALA A 103 -8.01 -5.93 -10.91
C ALA A 103 -6.62 -6.47 -11.29
N ALA A 104 -6.28 -7.68 -10.81
CA ALA A 104 -5.02 -8.34 -11.16
C ALA A 104 -4.95 -8.68 -12.65
N ALA A 105 -6.03 -9.21 -13.24
CA ALA A 105 -6.10 -9.49 -14.67
C ALA A 105 -5.94 -8.21 -15.51
N ALA A 106 -6.62 -7.12 -15.13
CA ALA A 106 -6.49 -5.85 -15.84
C ALA A 106 -5.06 -5.25 -15.77
N ALA A 107 -4.36 -5.44 -14.65
CA ALA A 107 -3.00 -4.93 -14.45
C ALA A 107 -1.91 -5.71 -15.19
N MET A 108 -2.17 -6.98 -15.55
CA MET A 108 -1.21 -7.82 -16.28
C MET A 108 -1.26 -7.62 -17.81
N GLY A 109 -2.30 -6.97 -18.34
CA GLY A 109 -2.53 -6.84 -19.78
C GLY A 109 -3.08 -8.13 -20.39
N PRO A 110 -3.44 -8.14 -21.69
CA PRO A 110 -3.81 -9.37 -22.38
C PRO A 110 -2.61 -10.32 -22.44
N ASP A 111 -2.85 -11.62 -22.19
CA ASP A 111 -1.89 -12.67 -22.53
C ASP A 111 -1.88 -12.78 -24.07
N ASP A 112 -0.84 -12.25 -24.72
CA ASP A 112 -0.55 -12.52 -26.15
C ASP A 112 0.03 -13.93 -26.34
#